data_AF-A0A7S3WPC8-F1
#
_entry.id   AF-A0A7S3WPC8-F1
#
_cell.length_a   1.000
_cell.length_b   1.000
_cell.length_c   1.000
_cell.angle_alpha   90.00
_cell.angle_beta   90.00
_cell.angle_gamma   90.00
#
_symmetry.space_group_name_H-M   'P 1'
#
loop_
_entity.id
_entity.type
_entity.pdbx_description
1 polymer ?
#
loop_
_entity_poly.entity_id
_entity_poly.type
_entity_poly.pdbx_seq_one_letter_code
_entity_poly.pdbx_strand_id
1 'polypeptide(L)'
;VLVKLADRLHNMRTLQHMPPHKRAATARETLQIFAPLAHRLGLWAYKTELSDLSFKYLFPAEFMEVQEYIERMAPQYEDVIASSQDKVQRLLSSDEWLQGRIRSVSVTGRTKSVYSTWREDPRSGRRPSCLPTSTQEEASVSLSSRRIPAVLYSPPPPPLAFLRCSETRARSRTPGPPVGSFPAQEEDAAPRLRDRARA
;
A
#
# COMPACT_ATOMS: atom_id res chain seq x y z
N VAL A 1 6.54 15.25 -17.90
CA VAL A 1 5.98 15.26 -16.52
C VAL A 1 7.02 14.85 -15.48
N LEU A 2 7.68 13.70 -15.62
CA LEU A 2 8.69 13.21 -14.65
C LEU A 2 9.81 14.21 -14.35
N VAL A 3 10.38 14.84 -15.38
CA VAL A 3 11.46 15.84 -15.22
C VAL A 3 11.02 17.00 -14.31
N LYS A 4 9.76 17.43 -14.40
CA LYS A 4 9.23 18.51 -13.55
C LYS A 4 9.00 18.08 -12.10
N LEU A 5 8.67 16.80 -11.86
CA LEU A 5 8.60 16.25 -10.51
C LEU A 5 9.98 16.15 -9.87
N ALA A 6 10.99 15.73 -10.63
CA ALA A 6 12.38 15.67 -10.16
C ALA A 6 12.93 17.06 -9.85
N ASP A 7 12.70 18.03 -10.75
CA ASP A 7 13.03 19.44 -10.51
C ASP A 7 12.32 19.99 -9.26
N ARG A 8 11.01 19.73 -9.12
CA ARG A 8 10.26 20.15 -7.93
C ARG A 8 10.82 19.53 -6.64
N LEU A 9 11.18 18.24 -6.66
CA LEU A 9 11.78 17.57 -5.51
C LEU A 9 13.11 18.21 -5.12
N HIS A 10 13.97 18.49 -6.09
CA HIS A 10 15.22 19.21 -5.85
C HIS A 10 14.97 20.59 -5.23
N ASN A 11 14.02 21.35 -5.76
CA ASN A 11 13.63 22.66 -5.23
C ASN A 11 13.10 22.58 -3.79
N MET A 12 12.36 21.52 -3.45
CA MET A 12 11.89 21.31 -2.07
C MET A 12 13.03 20.99 -1.10
N ARG A 13 14.08 20.30 -1.55
CA ARG A 13 15.28 20.00 -0.72
C ARG A 13 16.07 21.27 -0.38
N THR A 14 16.09 22.26 -1.28
CA THR A 14 16.87 23.50 -1.12
C THR A 14 16.02 24.73 -0.72
N LEU A 15 14.75 24.51 -0.36
CA LEU A 15 13.74 25.55 -0.13
C LEU A 15 14.11 26.53 1.01
N GLN A 16 15.03 26.16 1.90
CA GLN A 16 15.52 27.00 2.99
C GLN A 16 16.09 28.36 2.55
N HIS A 17 16.64 28.46 1.33
CA HIS A 17 17.23 29.69 0.80
C HIS A 17 16.19 30.70 0.26
N MET A 18 14.92 30.30 0.14
CA MET A 18 13.87 31.19 -0.36
C MET A 18 13.30 32.06 0.77
N PRO A 19 12.69 33.21 0.47
CA PRO A 19 11.98 34.00 1.48
C PRO A 19 10.73 33.23 2.00
N PRO A 20 10.32 33.45 3.26
CA PRO A 20 9.32 32.61 3.95
C PRO A 20 7.97 32.54 3.23
N HIS A 21 7.51 33.65 2.64
CA HIS A 21 6.27 33.68 1.86
C HIS A 21 6.31 32.74 0.64
N LYS A 22 7.45 32.68 -0.07
CA LYS A 22 7.62 31.77 -1.21
C LYS A 22 7.76 30.33 -0.76
N ARG A 23 8.44 30.06 0.36
CA ARG A 23 8.54 28.69 0.91
C ARG A 23 7.17 28.10 1.16
N ALA A 24 6.31 28.84 1.88
CA ALA A 24 4.96 28.38 2.19
C ALA A 24 4.11 28.19 0.93
N ALA A 25 4.21 29.10 -0.05
CA ALA A 25 3.50 28.97 -1.32
C ALA A 25 3.93 27.73 -2.10
N THR A 26 5.25 27.52 -2.27
CA THR A 26 5.81 26.35 -2.98
C THR A 26 5.51 25.04 -2.26
N ALA A 27 5.59 25.01 -0.93
CA ALA A 27 5.23 23.82 -0.15
C ALA A 27 3.73 23.49 -0.29
N ARG A 28 2.85 24.50 -0.28
CA ARG A 28 1.40 24.32 -0.48
C ARG A 28 1.08 23.77 -1.87
N GLU A 29 1.68 24.35 -2.92
CA GLU A 29 1.55 23.88 -4.29
C GLU A 29 2.03 22.42 -4.42
N THR A 30 3.18 22.12 -3.81
CA THR A 30 3.77 20.77 -3.80
C THR A 30 2.83 19.75 -3.18
N LEU A 31 2.25 20.07 -2.03
CA LEU A 31 1.37 19.16 -1.33
C LEU A 31 0.03 18.94 -2.05
N GLN A 32 -0.55 20.00 -2.64
CA GLN A 32 -1.85 19.94 -3.29
C GLN A 32 -1.80 19.37 -4.71
N ILE A 33 -0.71 19.61 -5.44
CA ILE A 33 -0.61 19.30 -6.88
C ILE A 33 0.44 18.21 -7.12
N PHE A 34 1.69 18.42 -6.72
CA PHE A 34 2.79 17.52 -7.10
C PHE A 34 2.75 16.18 -6.37
N ALA A 35 2.40 16.16 -5.08
CA ALA A 35 2.26 14.93 -4.31
C ALA A 35 1.19 13.96 -4.87
N PRO A 36 -0.06 14.39 -5.18
CA PRO A 36 -1.04 13.50 -5.80
C PRO A 36 -0.68 13.13 -7.25
N LEU A 37 0.03 13.99 -7.98
CA LEU A 37 0.57 13.63 -9.31
C LEU A 37 1.61 12.50 -9.19
N ALA A 38 2.55 12.59 -8.24
CA ALA A 38 3.52 11.52 -7.98
C ALA A 38 2.83 10.20 -7.59
N HIS A 39 1.78 10.26 -6.78
CA HIS A 39 0.97 9.09 -6.42
C HIS A 39 0.32 8.44 -7.65
N ARG A 40 -0.30 9.23 -8.53
CA ARG A 40 -0.93 8.73 -9.76
C ARG A 40 0.05 8.07 -10.73
N LEU A 41 1.31 8.49 -10.70
CA LEU A 41 2.39 7.93 -11.51
C LEU A 41 3.08 6.72 -10.86
N GLY A 42 2.64 6.29 -9.67
CA GLY A 42 3.26 5.19 -8.93
C GLY A 42 4.61 5.53 -8.29
N LEU A 43 4.98 6.81 -8.22
CA LEU A 43 6.26 7.27 -7.65
C LEU A 43 6.15 7.47 -6.14
N TRP A 44 6.04 6.38 -5.40
CA TRP A 44 5.83 6.41 -3.94
C TRP A 44 6.94 7.12 -3.16
N ALA A 45 8.21 6.90 -3.53
CA ALA A 45 9.34 7.57 -2.88
C ALA A 45 9.25 9.09 -3.03
N TYR A 46 8.96 9.57 -4.25
CA TYR A 46 8.81 11.00 -4.54
C TYR A 46 7.61 11.59 -3.79
N LYS A 47 6.46 10.91 -3.82
CA LYS A 47 5.26 11.35 -3.09
C LYS A 47 5.57 11.49 -1.60
N THR A 48 6.27 10.53 -1.02
CA THR A 48 6.59 10.50 0.41
C THR A 48 7.47 11.69 0.77
N GLU A 49 8.60 11.83 0.07
CA GLU A 49 9.57 12.90 0.34
C GLU A 49 9.01 14.31 0.07
N LEU A 50 8.29 14.50 -1.04
CA LEU A 50 7.61 15.77 -1.33
C LEU A 50 6.61 16.13 -0.23
N SER A 51 5.89 15.14 0.30
CA SER A 51 4.89 15.38 1.35
C SER A 51 5.54 15.75 2.67
N ASP A 52 6.60 15.04 3.08
CA ASP A 52 7.34 15.32 4.32
C ASP A 52 8.01 16.70 4.30
N LEU A 53 8.68 17.03 3.19
CA LEU A 53 9.28 18.36 3.01
C LEU A 53 8.22 19.46 3.02
N SER A 54 7.09 19.26 2.33
CA SER A 54 6.01 20.23 2.33
C SER A 54 5.42 20.42 3.72
N PHE A 55 5.26 19.33 4.48
CA PHE A 55 4.73 19.36 5.83
C PHE A 55 5.65 20.16 6.77
N LYS A 56 6.96 19.89 6.72
CA LYS A 56 7.99 20.61 7.49
C LYS A 56 7.91 22.12 7.32
N TYR A 57 7.66 22.61 6.11
CA TYR A 57 7.60 24.07 5.84
C TYR A 57 6.23 24.70 6.10
N LEU A 58 5.14 23.92 6.06
CA LEU A 58 3.79 24.44 6.29
C LEU A 58 3.41 24.45 7.78
N PHE A 59 3.84 23.43 8.52
CA PHE A 59 3.42 23.15 9.90
C PHE A 59 4.64 22.70 10.73
N PRO A 60 5.58 23.62 11.03
CA PRO A 60 6.85 23.26 11.64
C PRO A 60 6.71 22.75 13.08
N ALA A 61 5.74 23.25 13.85
CA ALA A 61 5.53 22.83 15.24
C ALA A 61 5.01 21.38 15.28
N GLU A 62 3.99 21.09 14.49
CA GLU A 62 3.38 19.77 14.36
C GLU A 62 4.38 18.76 13.76
N PHE A 63 5.24 19.20 12.85
CA PHE A 63 6.33 18.37 12.33
C PHE A 63 7.29 17.92 13.44
N MET A 64 7.72 18.85 14.31
CA MET A 64 8.61 18.53 15.42
C MET A 64 7.95 17.57 16.41
N GLU A 65 6.69 17.81 16.78
CA GLU A 65 5.96 16.91 17.71
C GLU A 65 5.87 15.48 17.18
N VAL A 66 5.57 15.31 15.89
CA VAL A 66 5.45 13.98 15.27
C VAL A 66 6.83 13.34 15.10
N GLN A 67 7.85 14.13 14.77
CA GLN A 67 9.22 13.63 14.68
C GLN A 67 9.70 13.10 16.04
N GLU A 68 9.55 13.87 17.11
CA GLU A 68 9.90 13.46 18.48
C GLU A 68 9.13 12.22 18.93
N TYR A 69 7.84 12.13 18.55
CA TYR A 69 7.03 10.94 18.80
C TYR A 69 7.63 9.71 18.10
N ILE A 70 8.01 9.82 16.83
CA ILE A 70 8.60 8.71 16.06
C ILE A 70 9.95 8.31 16.67
N GLU A 71 10.81 9.27 16.99
CA GLU A 71 12.14 9.01 17.57
C GLU A 71 12.05 8.32 18.94
N ARG A 72 11.07 8.72 19.77
CA ARG A 72 10.84 8.07 21.08
C ARG A 72 10.38 6.62 20.95
N MET A 73 9.61 6.31 19.91
CA MET A 73 9.07 4.96 19.72
C MET A 73 9.98 4.05 18.90
N ALA A 74 10.90 4.60 18.11
CA ALA A 74 11.87 3.85 17.30
C ALA A 74 12.53 2.67 18.02
N PRO A 75 13.12 2.81 19.24
CA PRO A 75 13.79 1.69 19.90
C PRO A 75 12.83 0.56 20.30
N GLN A 76 11.55 0.86 20.56
CA GLN A 76 10.57 -0.17 20.90
C GLN A 76 10.20 -1.03 19.68
N TYR A 77 10.31 -0.45 18.49
CA TYR A 77 9.92 -1.12 17.26
C TYR A 77 11.08 -1.83 16.58
N GLU A 78 12.32 -1.39 16.74
CA GLU A 78 13.49 -2.04 16.13
C GLU A 78 13.56 -3.55 16.41
N ASP A 79 13.32 -3.97 17.65
CA ASP A 79 13.29 -5.39 18.04
C ASP A 79 12.11 -6.15 17.39
N VAL A 80 10.95 -5.50 17.30
CA VAL A 80 9.74 -6.07 16.71
C VAL A 80 9.93 -6.26 15.21
N ILE A 81 10.52 -5.27 14.53
CA ILE A 81 10.87 -5.34 13.11
C ILE A 81 11.86 -6.46 12.88
N ALA A 82 12.98 -6.46 13.63
CA ALA A 82 14.05 -7.43 13.45
C ALA A 82 13.53 -8.87 13.63
N SER A 83 12.77 -9.12 14.70
CA SER A 83 12.18 -10.45 14.93
C SER A 83 11.15 -10.85 13.87
N SER A 84 10.41 -9.89 13.30
CA SER A 84 9.45 -10.14 12.23
C SER A 84 10.15 -10.40 10.88
N GLN A 85 11.19 -9.63 10.56
CA GLN A 85 12.04 -9.84 9.39
C GLN A 85 12.66 -11.23 9.42
N ASP A 86 13.24 -11.62 10.56
CA ASP A 86 13.84 -12.94 10.74
C ASP A 86 12.83 -14.07 10.51
N LYS A 87 11.62 -13.94 11.07
CA LYS A 87 10.55 -14.93 10.88
C LYS A 87 10.18 -15.06 9.40
N VAL A 88 9.92 -13.94 8.72
CA VAL A 88 9.57 -13.93 7.30
C VAL A 88 10.71 -14.50 6.46
N GLN A 89 11.95 -14.12 6.76
CA GLN A 89 13.12 -14.61 6.03
C GLN A 89 13.33 -16.12 6.20
N ARG A 90 13.11 -16.66 7.41
CA ARG A 90 13.15 -18.11 7.65
C ARG A 90 12.06 -18.84 6.88
N LEU A 91 10.82 -18.35 6.92
CA LEU A 91 9.69 -18.96 6.20
C LEU A 91 9.93 -18.99 4.69
N LEU A 92 10.40 -17.87 4.11
CA LEU A 92 10.73 -17.78 2.68
C LEU A 92 11.94 -18.65 2.31
N SER A 93 12.86 -18.87 3.25
CA SER A 93 14.02 -19.74 3.05
C SER A 93 13.68 -21.23 3.12
N SER A 94 12.72 -21.61 3.97
CA SER A 94 12.28 -23.00 4.13
C SER A 94 11.34 -23.50 3.03
N ASP A 95 10.79 -22.61 2.21
CA ASP A 95 9.84 -22.97 1.16
C ASP A 95 10.55 -23.50 -0.08
N GLU A 96 10.49 -24.81 -0.28
CA GLU A 96 11.17 -25.55 -1.36
C GLU A 96 10.73 -25.09 -2.75
N TRP A 97 9.45 -24.67 -2.90
CA TRP A 97 8.93 -24.16 -4.17
C TRP A 97 9.58 -22.83 -4.57
N LEU A 98 9.87 -21.96 -3.60
CA LEU A 98 10.51 -20.67 -3.81
C LEU A 98 12.02 -20.82 -4.08
N GLN A 99 12.70 -21.72 -3.38
CA GLN A 99 14.13 -21.99 -3.54
C GLN A 99 14.49 -22.44 -4.97
N GLY A 100 13.61 -23.19 -5.63
CA GLY A 100 13.82 -23.64 -7.01
C GLY A 100 13.76 -22.52 -8.06
N ARG A 101 13.23 -21.33 -7.72
CA ARG A 101 12.91 -20.26 -8.70
C ARG A 101 13.60 -18.93 -8.40
N ILE A 102 13.90 -18.66 -7.13
CA ILE A 102 14.42 -17.36 -6.68
C ILE A 102 15.91 -17.49 -6.35
N ARG A 103 16.71 -16.53 -6.83
CA ARG A 103 18.16 -16.47 -6.56
C ARG A 103 18.44 -15.91 -5.17
N SER A 104 17.69 -14.88 -4.78
CA SER A 104 17.87 -14.20 -3.49
C SER A 104 16.58 -13.55 -3.04
N VAL A 105 16.33 -13.63 -1.74
CA VAL A 105 15.22 -12.98 -1.03
C VAL A 105 15.84 -11.96 -0.08
N SER A 106 15.37 -10.71 -0.14
CA SER A 106 15.75 -9.68 0.83
C SER A 106 14.50 -9.06 1.41
N VAL A 107 14.36 -9.15 2.74
CA VAL A 107 13.28 -8.57 3.51
C VAL A 107 13.80 -7.33 4.20
N THR A 108 13.14 -6.19 4.00
CA THR A 108 13.51 -4.92 4.63
C THR A 108 12.30 -4.32 5.32
N GLY A 109 12.48 -3.84 6.54
CA GLY A 109 11.47 -3.07 7.27
C GLY A 109 11.46 -1.63 6.79
N ARG A 110 10.27 -1.07 6.61
CA ARG A 110 10.07 0.31 6.20
C ARG A 110 9.34 1.07 7.29
N THR A 111 9.95 2.16 7.75
CA THR A 111 9.29 3.11 8.64
C THR A 111 8.34 4.01 7.87
N LYS A 112 7.20 4.32 8.48
CA LYS A 112 6.21 5.25 7.97
C LYS A 112 6.76 6.69 7.93
N SER A 113 6.29 7.49 6.98
CA SER A 113 6.72 8.89 6.85
C SER A 113 6.00 9.80 7.85
N VAL A 114 6.68 10.88 8.25
CA VAL A 114 6.19 11.86 9.24
C VAL A 114 4.83 12.41 8.83
N TYR A 115 4.68 12.82 7.58
CA TYR A 115 3.42 13.37 7.08
C TYR A 115 2.28 12.35 7.08
N SER A 116 2.56 11.08 6.77
CA SER A 116 1.53 10.03 6.85
C SER A 116 1.11 9.72 8.29
N THR A 117 2.04 9.76 9.25
CA THR A 117 1.74 9.61 10.68
C THR A 117 0.87 10.77 11.15
N TRP A 118 1.24 12.01 10.83
CA TRP A 118 0.45 13.20 11.15
C TRP A 118 -0.95 13.17 10.53
N ARG A 119 -1.08 12.74 9.27
CA ARG A 119 -2.37 12.70 8.56
C ARG A 119 -3.38 11.76 9.23
N GLU A 120 -2.90 10.67 9.83
CA GLU A 120 -3.74 9.70 10.54
C GLU A 120 -3.98 10.07 12.00
N ASP A 121 -3.22 11.02 12.56
CA ASP A 121 -3.39 11.48 13.95
C ASP A 121 -4.79 12.07 14.15
N PRO A 122 -5.60 11.54 15.09
CA PRO A 122 -6.93 12.06 15.41
C PRO A 122 -6.93 13.54 15.81
N ARG A 123 -5.82 14.04 16.38
CA ARG A 123 -5.65 15.45 16.78
C ARG A 123 -5.60 16.41 15.59
N SER A 124 -5.30 15.91 14.39
CA SER A 124 -5.26 16.71 13.16
C SER A 124 -6.65 17.15 12.66
N GLY A 125 -7.74 16.74 13.34
CA GLY A 125 -9.12 17.09 13.00
C GLY A 125 -9.63 16.46 11.70
N ARG A 126 -8.82 15.60 11.05
CA ARG A 126 -9.22 14.78 9.90
C ARG A 126 -9.84 13.49 10.40
N ARG A 127 -10.91 13.01 9.75
CA ARG A 127 -11.53 11.72 10.11
C ARG A 127 -10.44 10.65 10.12
N PRO A 128 -10.17 9.98 11.26
CA PRO A 128 -9.26 8.86 11.26
C PRO A 128 -9.83 7.82 10.30
N SER A 129 -9.03 7.38 9.32
CA SER A 129 -9.33 6.11 8.66
C SER A 129 -9.37 5.09 9.77
N CYS A 130 -10.52 4.47 9.97
CA CYS A 130 -10.91 3.68 11.12
C CYS A 130 -10.04 2.43 11.30
N LEU A 131 -8.80 2.60 11.74
CA LEU A 131 -7.94 1.60 12.35
C LEU A 131 -7.00 2.37 13.30
N PRO A 132 -6.86 1.96 14.57
CA PRO A 132 -5.71 2.35 15.36
C PRO A 132 -4.51 1.64 14.74
N THR A 133 -3.91 2.24 13.72
CA THR A 133 -2.65 1.79 13.18
C THR A 133 -1.60 2.07 14.24
N SER A 134 -1.41 1.10 15.14
CA SER A 134 -0.07 0.82 15.67
C SER A 134 0.87 0.94 14.48
N THR A 135 1.80 1.88 14.59
CA THR A 135 2.60 2.44 13.50
C THR A 135 3.07 1.33 12.58
N GLN A 136 2.37 1.12 11.45
CA GLN A 136 2.61 -0.03 10.59
C GLN A 136 3.97 0.14 9.92
N GLU A 137 4.92 -0.67 10.36
CA GLU A 137 6.16 -0.90 9.66
C GLU A 137 5.88 -1.92 8.56
N GLU A 138 5.93 -1.46 7.32
CA GLU A 138 5.68 -2.31 6.16
C GLU A 138 6.95 -3.11 5.88
N ALA A 139 6.86 -4.44 5.83
CA ALA A 139 7.97 -5.27 5.35
C ALA A 139 7.92 -5.29 3.81
N SER A 140 8.92 -4.71 3.14
CA SER A 140 9.10 -4.90 1.69
C SER A 140 9.97 -6.12 1.44
N VAL A 141 9.44 -7.06 0.65
CA VAL A 141 10.17 -8.25 0.19
C VAL A 141 10.61 -8.02 -1.25
N SER A 142 11.91 -8.06 -1.48
CA SER A 142 12.49 -8.01 -2.82
C SER A 142 12.99 -9.41 -3.21
N LEU A 143 12.54 -9.88 -4.37
CA LEU A 143 12.86 -11.20 -4.91
C LEU A 143 13.65 -11.02 -6.21
N SER A 144 14.86 -11.58 -6.28
CA SER A 144 15.62 -11.64 -7.52
C SER A 144 15.41 -13.01 -8.17
N SER A 145 14.69 -13.05 -9.29
CA SER A 145 14.47 -14.29 -10.05
C SER A 145 15.67 -14.63 -10.93
N ARG A 146 15.95 -15.91 -11.16
CA ARG A 146 16.88 -16.32 -12.23
C ARG A 146 16.17 -16.10 -13.57
N ARG A 147 16.83 -15.48 -14.56
CA ARG A 147 16.36 -15.56 -15.95
C ARG A 147 16.19 -17.04 -16.28
N ILE A 148 14.97 -17.46 -16.54
CA ILE A 148 14.66 -18.81 -17.03
C ILE A 148 15.26 -18.88 -18.45
N PRO A 149 16.25 -19.73 -18.77
CA PRO A 149 16.40 -20.16 -20.15
C PRO A 149 15.11 -20.90 -20.48
N ALA A 150 14.45 -20.53 -21.58
CA ALA A 150 13.24 -21.18 -22.05
C ALA A 150 13.52 -22.68 -22.28
N VAL A 151 13.28 -23.50 -21.26
CA VAL A 151 13.33 -24.95 -21.35
C VAL A 151 11.90 -25.43 -21.21
N LEU A 152 11.43 -26.02 -22.31
CA LEU A 152 10.15 -26.67 -22.55
C LEU A 152 9.60 -27.35 -21.29
N TYR A 153 8.50 -26.82 -20.76
CA TYR A 153 7.74 -27.49 -19.71
C TYR A 153 6.87 -28.57 -20.37
N SER A 154 7.33 -29.82 -20.36
CA SER A 154 6.43 -30.97 -20.49
C SER A 154 5.82 -31.21 -19.10
N PRO A 155 4.48 -31.15 -18.94
CA PRO A 155 3.86 -31.38 -17.64
C PRO A 155 4.12 -32.81 -17.17
N PRO A 156 4.33 -33.04 -15.86
CA PRO A 156 4.48 -34.40 -15.32
C PRO A 156 3.16 -35.17 -15.48
N PRO A 157 3.20 -36.47 -15.84
CA PRO A 157 1.99 -37.28 -15.95
C PRO A 157 1.33 -37.46 -14.57
N PRO A 158 -0.02 -37.51 -14.51
CA PRO A 158 -0.72 -37.75 -13.26
C PRO A 158 -0.39 -39.15 -12.71
N PRO A 159 -0.34 -39.32 -11.37
CA PRO A 159 -0.06 -40.62 -10.77
C PRO A 159 -1.21 -41.60 -11.07
N LEU A 160 -0.87 -42.70 -11.73
CA LEU A 160 -1.74 -43.86 -11.96
C LEU A 160 -1.69 -44.79 -10.75
N ALA A 161 -2.73 -44.75 -9.91
CA ALA A 161 -3.12 -45.78 -8.93
C ALA A 161 -4.32 -45.24 -8.12
N PHE A 162 -5.43 -45.93 -7.88
CA PHE A 162 -5.86 -47.29 -8.17
C PHE A 162 -7.39 -47.34 -7.95
N LEU A 163 -8.09 -48.07 -8.80
CA LEU A 163 -9.48 -48.50 -8.62
C LEU A 163 -9.64 -49.38 -7.37
N ARG A 164 -10.72 -49.20 -6.58
CA ARG A 164 -11.79 -50.22 -6.39
C ARG A 164 -12.77 -49.89 -5.23
N CYS A 165 -13.94 -50.52 -5.40
CA CYS A 165 -15.06 -50.75 -4.48
C CYS A 165 -16.08 -49.62 -4.32
N SER A 166 -17.38 -49.84 -4.46
CA SER A 166 -18.18 -50.97 -4.94
C SER A 166 -19.63 -50.48 -4.99
N GLU A 167 -20.41 -51.04 -5.92
CA GLU A 167 -21.83 -50.82 -6.14
C GLU A 167 -22.67 -50.82 -4.85
N THR A 168 -23.70 -49.97 -4.77
CA THR A 168 -25.09 -50.43 -4.93
C THR A 168 -26.13 -49.29 -4.89
N ARG A 169 -26.95 -49.28 -5.95
CA ARG A 169 -28.41 -49.12 -5.98
C ARG A 169 -29.06 -47.71 -5.88
N ALA A 170 -29.33 -47.18 -7.07
CA ALA A 170 -30.63 -46.76 -7.60
C ALA A 170 -31.63 -46.02 -6.69
N ARG A 171 -31.98 -44.79 -7.09
CA ARG A 171 -33.38 -44.35 -7.28
C ARG A 171 -33.45 -43.17 -8.25
N SER A 172 -34.33 -43.31 -9.21
CA SER A 172 -34.73 -42.36 -10.24
C SER A 172 -35.54 -41.19 -9.67
N ARG A 173 -35.43 -40.00 -10.28
CA ARG A 173 -36.55 -39.14 -10.72
C ARG A 173 -36.08 -37.77 -11.27
N THR A 174 -36.26 -37.64 -12.59
CA THR A 174 -36.73 -36.49 -13.41
C THR A 174 -35.99 -35.13 -13.43
N PRO A 175 -35.88 -34.49 -14.62
CA PRO A 175 -35.15 -33.24 -14.83
C PRO A 175 -36.04 -31.99 -14.68
N GLY A 176 -35.46 -30.89 -14.19
CA GLY A 176 -36.04 -29.54 -14.20
C GLY A 176 -35.22 -28.58 -15.08
N PRO A 177 -35.84 -27.59 -15.74
CA PRO A 177 -35.29 -26.86 -16.89
C PRO A 177 -34.37 -25.66 -16.51
N PRO A 178 -33.66 -25.07 -17.50
CA PRO A 178 -32.59 -24.09 -17.27
C PRO A 178 -33.11 -22.65 -17.20
N VAL A 179 -32.45 -21.81 -16.39
CA VAL A 179 -32.72 -20.36 -16.35
C VAL A 179 -31.60 -19.63 -17.10
N GLY A 180 -32.00 -18.90 -18.15
CA GLY A 180 -31.14 -18.13 -19.03
C GLY A 180 -30.78 -16.73 -18.52
N SER A 181 -29.66 -16.24 -19.04
CA SER A 181 -29.32 -14.88 -19.50
C SER A 181 -30.19 -13.67 -19.08
N PHE A 182 -29.51 -12.69 -18.45
CA PHE A 182 -29.42 -11.22 -18.70
C PHE A 182 -30.64 -10.47 -19.30
N PRO A 183 -30.92 -9.19 -18.93
CA PRO A 183 -29.99 -8.08 -19.18
C PRO A 183 -30.01 -6.89 -18.18
N ALA A 184 -29.18 -5.90 -18.52
CA ALA A 184 -28.95 -4.60 -17.91
C ALA A 184 -30.06 -3.55 -18.19
N GLN A 185 -29.81 -2.32 -17.68
CA GLN A 185 -30.49 -1.00 -17.84
C GLN A 185 -31.29 -0.58 -16.59
N GLU A 186 -30.97 0.50 -15.85
CA GLU A 186 -30.78 1.94 -16.14
C GLU A 186 -32.03 2.76 -15.77
N GLU A 187 -31.79 3.96 -15.24
CA GLU A 187 -32.68 5.11 -14.95
C GLU A 187 -33.26 5.34 -13.53
N ASP A 188 -32.86 6.53 -13.04
CA ASP A 188 -33.64 7.60 -12.41
C ASP A 188 -34.48 7.38 -11.15
N ALA A 189 -34.12 8.11 -10.08
CA ALA A 189 -34.85 9.33 -9.68
C ALA A 189 -34.36 9.85 -8.32
N ALA A 190 -34.06 11.14 -8.25
CA ALA A 190 -33.92 11.90 -7.01
C ALA A 190 -35.28 12.04 -6.29
N PRO A 191 -35.29 12.40 -4.99
CA PRO A 191 -35.94 13.68 -4.68
C PRO A 191 -35.17 14.55 -3.67
N ARG A 192 -35.36 15.86 -3.86
CA ARG A 192 -34.89 16.95 -3.00
C ARG A 192 -35.80 17.16 -1.77
N LEU A 193 -35.18 17.83 -0.79
CA LEU A 193 -35.74 18.82 0.15
C LEU A 193 -36.59 18.32 1.32
N ARG A 194 -36.10 18.60 2.54
CA ARG A 194 -36.82 19.50 3.45
C ARG A 194 -35.90 20.16 4.48
N ASP A 195 -36.06 21.47 4.54
CA ASP A 195 -35.53 22.41 5.52
C ASP A 195 -35.81 22.02 6.98
N ARG A 196 -34.87 22.31 7.87
CA ARG A 196 -35.16 22.75 9.25
C ARG A 196 -34.13 23.76 9.71
N ALA A 197 -34.53 25.03 9.65
CA ALA A 197 -34.07 26.10 10.52
C ALA A 197 -35.04 26.26 11.70
N ARG A 198 -34.55 26.92 12.77
CA ARG A 198 -35.10 27.17 14.13
C ARG A 198 -34.44 26.26 15.19
N ALA A 199 -33.86 26.75 16.27
CA ALA A 199 -33.90 28.06 16.93
C ALA A 199 -32.53 28.43 17.51
#